data_AF-A0A2L0CKG9-F1
#
_entry.id   AF-A0A2L0CKG9-F1
#
_cell.length_a   1.000
_cell.length_b   1.000
_cell.length_c   1.000
_cell.angle_alpha   90.00
_cell.angle_beta   90.00
_cell.angle_gamma   90.00
#
_symmetry.space_group_name_H-M   'P 1'
#
loop_
_entity.id
_entity.type
_entity.pdbx_description
1 polymer ?
#
loop_
_entity_poly.entity_id
_entity_poly.type
_entity_poly.pdbx_seq_one_letter_code
_entity_poly.pdbx_strand_id
1 'polypeptide(L)'
;RRNLFSTLSELISLNIVPIINTNDAVSPPPQIDEPISGTGTKRGISIKDNDSLAAMLAAEVQADLLILMSDVDGIYNKPPWEEGARLIHTYTSDIRNTVQFGQKSKVG
;
A
#
# COMPACT_ATOMS: atom_id res chain seq x y z
N ARG A 1 10.44 3.98 14.65
CA ARG A 1 10.75 2.58 14.26
C ARG A 1 10.83 1.70 15.50
N ARG A 2 11.91 1.71 16.29
CA ARG A 2 12.02 0.90 17.54
C ARG A 2 10.81 0.97 18.49
N ASN A 3 10.34 2.17 18.84
CA ASN A 3 9.22 2.31 19.78
C ASN A 3 7.92 1.66 19.27
N LEU A 4 7.61 1.80 17.98
CA LEU A 4 6.42 1.21 17.36
C LEU A 4 6.47 -0.33 17.43
N PHE A 5 7.61 -0.91 17.05
CA PHE A 5 7.82 -2.35 17.09
C PHE A 5 7.69 -2.91 18.50
N SER A 6 8.34 -2.27 19.48
CA SER A 6 8.29 -2.70 20.88
C SER A 6 6.86 -2.67 21.43
N THR A 7 6.12 -1.58 21.20
CA THR A 7 4.74 -1.46 21.65
C THR A 7 3.82 -2.50 21.02
N LEU A 8 3.91 -2.73 19.70
CA LEU A 8 3.08 -3.73 19.04
C LEU A 8 3.40 -5.15 19.50
N SER A 9 4.69 -5.48 19.65
CA SER A 9 5.13 -6.78 20.14
C SER A 9 4.62 -7.05 21.56
N GLU A 10 4.66 -6.03 22.42
CA GLU A 10 4.16 -6.14 23.79
C GLU A 10 2.64 -6.33 23.84
N LEU A 11 1.87 -5.53 23.09
CA LEU A 11 0.42 -5.69 22.98
C LEU A 11 0.03 -7.09 22.51
N ILE A 12 0.70 -7.60 21.46
CA ILE A 12 0.45 -8.94 20.93
C ILE A 12 0.82 -10.00 21.98
N SER A 13 1.94 -9.84 22.71
CA SER A 13 2.33 -10.76 23.79
C SER A 13 1.32 -10.83 24.95
N LEU A 14 0.52 -9.78 25.11
CA LEU A 14 -0.58 -9.69 26.07
C LEU A 14 -1.92 -10.17 25.50
N ASN A 15 -1.92 -10.80 24.31
CA ASN A 15 -3.13 -11.21 23.57
C ASN A 15 -4.08 -10.03 23.24
N ILE A 16 -3.54 -8.83 23.07
CA ILE A 16 -4.30 -7.66 22.62
C ILE A 16 -4.21 -7.56 21.10
N VAL A 17 -5.34 -7.27 20.45
CA VAL A 17 -5.40 -7.01 19.00
C VAL A 17 -5.20 -5.51 18.76
N PRO A 18 -4.04 -5.06 18.23
CA PRO A 18 -3.81 -3.65 17.97
C PRO A 18 -4.62 -3.16 16.77
N ILE A 19 -5.32 -2.03 16.94
CA ILE A 19 -6.03 -1.34 15.85
C ILE A 19 -5.25 -0.06 15.51
N ILE A 20 -4.74 0.00 14.29
CA ILE A 20 -3.87 1.08 13.81
C ILE A 20 -4.60 1.86 12.72
N ASN A 21 -4.46 3.18 12.74
CA ASN A 21 -4.94 4.06 11.68
C ASN A 21 -3.94 5.21 11.48
N THR A 22 -4.05 5.88 10.34
CA THR A 22 -3.32 7.14 10.11
C THR A 22 -3.83 8.21 11.08
N ASN A 23 -2.92 9.01 11.63
CA ASN A 23 -3.28 10.16 12.43
C ASN A 23 -3.50 11.38 11.52
N ASP A 24 -4.70 11.48 10.95
CA ASP A 24 -5.08 12.47 9.92
C ASP A 24 -4.98 13.94 10.40
N ALA A 25 -4.84 14.16 11.71
CA ALA A 25 -4.72 15.49 12.30
C ALA A 25 -3.33 16.14 12.15
N VAL A 26 -2.29 15.37 11.79
CA VAL A 26 -0.88 15.84 11.83
C VAL A 26 -0.14 15.67 10.51
N SER A 27 -0.82 15.21 9.45
CA SER A 27 -0.23 15.15 8.12
C SER A 27 -0.03 16.58 7.60
N PRO A 28 1.20 17.03 7.30
CA PRO A 28 1.41 18.31 6.65
C PRO A 28 0.55 18.35 5.37
N PRO A 29 -0.06 19.49 5.02
CA PRO A 29 -0.72 19.64 3.73
C PRO A 29 0.24 19.14 2.64
N PRO A 30 -0.24 18.41 1.62
CA PRO A 30 0.61 18.07 0.49
C PRO A 30 1.20 19.38 -0.03
N GLN A 31 2.53 19.46 -0.12
CA GLN A 31 3.18 20.56 -0.80
C GLN A 31 2.73 20.47 -2.26
N ILE A 32 1.74 21.30 -2.59
CA ILE A 32 1.35 21.59 -3.95
C ILE A 32 2.47 22.49 -4.50
N ASP A 33 2.91 22.18 -5.71
CA ASP A 33 3.77 22.98 -6.57
C ASP A 33 5.29 22.86 -6.38
N GLU A 34 5.92 22.00 -7.18
CA GLU A 34 6.91 22.46 -8.17
C GLU A 34 6.98 21.49 -9.37
N PRO A 35 6.94 21.98 -10.63
CA PRO A 35 7.11 21.15 -11.81
C PRO A 35 8.61 20.92 -12.06
N ILE A 36 9.14 19.74 -11.74
CA ILE A 36 10.56 19.46 -11.99
C ILE A 36 10.73 18.68 -13.29
N SER A 37 11.05 19.44 -14.34
CA SER A 37 12.02 19.02 -15.33
C SER A 37 13.35 18.71 -14.64
N GLY A 38 13.84 17.47 -14.71
CA GLY A 38 15.22 17.13 -14.37
C GLY A 38 15.41 16.21 -13.16
N THR A 39 15.93 15.01 -13.44
CA THR A 39 16.88 14.25 -12.61
C THR A 39 16.71 14.25 -11.08
N GLY A 40 16.10 13.16 -10.58
CA GLY A 40 16.51 12.46 -9.35
C GLY A 40 16.41 13.22 -8.03
N THR A 41 15.45 12.84 -7.18
CA THR A 41 15.68 12.28 -5.83
C THR A 41 14.36 12.16 -5.06
N LYS A 42 14.15 10.99 -4.46
CA LYS A 42 13.16 10.68 -3.41
C LYS A 42 11.77 11.32 -3.60
N ARG A 43 10.91 10.66 -4.38
CA ARG A 43 9.46 10.74 -4.10
C ARG A 43 9.27 10.23 -2.68
N GLY A 44 9.08 11.13 -1.73
CA GLY A 44 8.50 10.79 -0.45
C GLY A 44 7.21 10.05 -0.75
N ILE A 45 7.16 8.77 -0.41
CA ILE A 45 5.94 7.98 -0.44
C ILE A 45 4.96 8.80 0.41
N SER A 46 3.98 9.44 -0.21
CA SER A 46 2.90 10.07 0.55
C SER A 46 2.23 8.94 1.29
N ILE A 47 2.56 8.79 2.58
CA ILE A 47 1.88 7.93 3.56
C ILE A 47 0.50 8.58 3.80
N LYS A 48 -0.31 8.63 2.75
CA LYS A 48 -1.65 9.23 2.74
C LYS A 48 -2.73 8.19 2.62
N ASP A 49 -2.36 6.94 2.38
CA ASP A 49 -3.28 5.83 2.27
C ASP A 49 -2.91 4.73 3.26
N ASN A 50 -3.92 4.12 3.86
CA ASN A 50 -3.77 3.06 4.85
C ASN A 50 -3.11 1.81 4.25
N ASP A 51 -3.18 1.61 2.93
CA ASP A 51 -2.45 0.54 2.23
C ASP A 51 -0.93 0.69 2.38
N SER A 52 -0.42 1.91 2.19
CA SER A 52 1.01 2.20 2.35
C SER A 52 1.44 2.10 3.81
N LEU A 53 0.60 2.57 4.74
CA LEU A 53 0.84 2.42 6.18
C LEU A 53 0.90 0.95 6.58
N ALA A 54 -0.06 0.14 6.13
CA ALA A 54 -0.14 -1.29 6.42
C ALA A 54 1.05 -2.05 5.83
N ALA A 55 1.47 -1.75 4.60
CA ALA A 55 2.66 -2.33 3.98
C ALA A 55 3.94 -1.99 4.75
N MET A 56 4.11 -0.72 5.15
CA MET A 56 5.25 -0.31 5.97
C MET A 56 5.24 -0.96 7.35
N LEU A 57 4.07 -1.05 7.97
CA LEU A 57 3.90 -1.66 9.28
C LEU A 57 4.24 -3.15 9.24
N ALA A 58 3.68 -3.89 8.28
CA ALA A 58 3.93 -5.31 8.07
C ALA A 58 5.43 -5.59 7.88
N ALA A 59 6.12 -4.77 7.08
CA ALA A 59 7.56 -4.88 6.89
C ALA A 59 8.36 -4.59 8.18
N GLU A 60 7.94 -3.60 8.98
CA GLU A 60 8.61 -3.21 10.21
C GLU A 60 8.41 -4.24 11.34
N VAL A 61 7.22 -4.85 11.44
CA VAL A 61 6.93 -5.91 12.42
C VAL A 61 7.30 -7.31 11.92
N GLN A 62 7.85 -7.43 10.71
CA GLN A 62 8.21 -8.70 10.08
C GLN A 62 7.02 -9.67 10.00
N ALA A 63 5.84 -9.16 9.63
CA ALA A 63 4.66 -10.00 9.46
C ALA A 63 4.85 -11.00 8.32
N ASP A 64 4.36 -12.23 8.51
CA ASP A 64 4.39 -13.27 7.48
C ASP A 64 3.44 -12.96 6.31
N LEU A 65 2.34 -12.25 6.58
CA LEU A 65 1.29 -11.96 5.61
C LEU A 65 0.63 -10.61 5.88
N LEU A 66 0.45 -9.82 4.81
CA LEU A 66 -0.43 -8.65 4.79
C LEU A 66 -1.65 -8.97 3.93
N ILE A 67 -2.84 -8.89 4.51
CA ILE A 67 -4.11 -9.06 3.80
C ILE A 67 -4.73 -7.67 3.62
N LEU A 68 -4.92 -7.27 2.37
CA LEU A 68 -5.66 -6.06 2.01
C LEU A 68 -7.08 -6.46 1.62
N MET A 69 -8.08 -5.90 2.29
CA MET A 69 -9.49 -6.10 1.96
C MET A 69 -9.97 -4.97 1.06
N SER A 70 -10.62 -5.32 -0.04
CA SER A 70 -11.15 -4.37 -1.02
C SER A 70 -12.56 -4.78 -1.44
N ASP A 71 -13.29 -3.84 -2.01
CA ASP A 71 -14.60 -4.00 -2.63
C ASP A 71 -14.53 -4.58 -4.06
N VAL A 72 -13.32 -4.77 -4.60
CA VAL A 72 -13.08 -5.53 -5.83
C VAL A 72 -12.50 -6.92 -5.53
N ASP A 73 -12.79 -7.89 -6.39
CA ASP A 73 -12.31 -9.27 -6.24
C ASP A 73 -10.78 -9.42 -6.30
N GLY A 74 -10.09 -8.42 -6.87
CA GLY A 74 -8.64 -8.38 -6.94
C GLY A 74 -8.14 -7.64 -8.18
N ILE A 75 -6.90 -7.96 -8.56
CA ILE A 75 -6.22 -7.29 -9.67
C ILE A 75 -6.45 -8.06 -10.97
N TYR A 76 -6.85 -7.36 -12.03
CA TYR A 76 -7.07 -7.92 -13.36
C TYR A 76 -5.94 -7.52 -14.33
N ASN A 77 -5.72 -8.32 -15.37
CA ASN A 77 -4.72 -8.05 -16.41
C ASN A 77 -5.09 -6.92 -17.39
N LYS A 78 -6.34 -6.50 -17.38
CA LYS A 78 -6.92 -5.35 -18.10
C LYS A 78 -8.19 -4.91 -17.34
N PRO A 79 -8.85 -3.81 -17.70
CA PRO A 79 -10.08 -3.41 -17.04
C PRO A 79 -11.13 -4.54 -17.02
N PRO A 80 -11.78 -4.82 -15.87
CA PRO A 80 -12.63 -6.01 -15.71
C PRO A 80 -13.88 -6.01 -16.60
N TRP A 81 -14.27 -4.86 -17.15
CA TRP A 81 -15.39 -4.72 -18.09
C TRP A 81 -15.02 -5.01 -19.55
N GLU A 82 -13.73 -5.20 -19.86
CA GLU A 82 -13.29 -5.51 -21.22
C GLU A 82 -13.31 -7.01 -21.51
N GLU A 83 -13.59 -7.37 -22.76
CA GLU A 83 -13.60 -8.77 -23.19
C GLU A 83 -12.22 -9.43 -22.99
N GLY A 84 -12.23 -10.63 -22.40
CA GLY A 84 -11.03 -11.39 -22.10
C GLY A 84 -10.22 -10.87 -20.91
N ALA A 85 -10.81 -10.01 -20.05
CA ALA A 85 -10.23 -9.69 -18.74
C ALA A 85 -10.12 -10.95 -17.86
N ARG A 86 -8.99 -11.10 -17.16
CA ARG A 86 -8.71 -12.24 -16.28
C ARG A 86 -8.12 -11.75 -14.97
N LEU A 87 -8.58 -12.36 -13.88
CA LEU A 87 -8.03 -12.13 -12.54
C LEU A 87 -6.58 -12.65 -12.47
N ILE A 88 -5.71 -11.87 -11.86
CA ILE A 88 -4.33 -12.25 -11.58
C ILE A 88 -4.29 -12.90 -10.20
N HIS A 89 -4.29 -14.24 -10.18
CA HIS A 89 -4.23 -15.00 -8.92
C HIS A 89 -2.88 -14.90 -8.20
N THR A 90 -1.79 -14.66 -8.93
CA THR A 90 -0.45 -14.59 -8.36
C THR A 90 0.41 -13.64 -9.17
N TYR A 91 1.10 -12.74 -8.46
CA TYR A 91 2.08 -11.84 -9.04
C TYR A 91 3.43 -12.06 -8.36
N THR A 92 4.50 -12.18 -9.16
CA THR A 92 5.88 -12.22 -8.67
C THR A 92 6.70 -11.15 -9.39
N SER A 93 7.85 -10.78 -8.83
CA SER A 93 8.71 -9.75 -9.42
C SER A 93 9.25 -10.11 -10.81
N ASP A 94 9.30 -11.39 -11.16
CA ASP A 94 9.79 -11.88 -12.46
C ASP A 94 8.90 -11.44 -13.63
N ILE A 95 7.60 -11.26 -13.38
CA ILE A 95 6.63 -10.83 -14.40
C ILE A 95 6.40 -9.32 -14.41
N ARG A 96 7.22 -8.53 -13.68
CA ARG A 96 7.08 -7.07 -13.61
C ARG A 96 7.05 -6.40 -14.97
N ASN A 97 7.88 -6.88 -15.90
CA ASN A 97 8.02 -6.29 -17.24
C ASN A 97 6.81 -6.58 -18.15
N THR A 98 5.93 -7.51 -17.77
CA THR A 98 4.71 -7.83 -18.53
C THR A 98 3.49 -7.08 -18.01
N VAL A 99 3.61 -6.34 -16.90
CA VAL A 99 2.52 -5.60 -16.28
C VAL A 99 2.68 -4.11 -16.57
N GLN A 100 1.65 -3.50 -17.14
CA GLN A 100 1.53 -2.05 -17.25
C GLN A 100 0.42 -1.57 -16.32
N PHE A 101 0.72 -0.55 -15.51
CA PHE A 101 -0.28 0.10 -14.68
C PHE A 101 -1.12 1.04 -15.54
N GLY A 102 -2.42 0.77 -15.62
CA GLY A 102 -3.39 1.62 -16.29
C GLY A 102 -3.76 2.86 -15.47
N GLN A 103 -4.75 3.60 -15.96
CA GLN A 103 -5.37 4.69 -15.19
C GLN A 103 -6.27 4.12 -14.09
N LYS A 104 -6.53 4.94 -13.05
CA LYS A 104 -7.42 4.60 -11.94
C LYS A 104 -8.78 4.14 -12.46
N SER A 105 -9.29 3.04 -11.94
CA SER A 105 -10.60 2.52 -12.32
C SER A 105 -11.71 3.34 -11.66
N LYS A 106 -12.92 3.29 -12.22
CA LYS A 106 -14.12 3.86 -11.57
C LYS A 106 -14.49 3.15 -10.27
N VAL A 107 -14.01 1.91 -10.10
CA VAL A 107 -14.28 1.06 -8.94
C VAL A 107 -13.05 0.86 -8.04
N GLY A 108 -11.95 1.59 -8.29
CA GLY A 108 -10.67 1.39 -7.58
C GLY A 108 -9.51 2.15 -8.20
#